data_AF-A0A954EZY9-F1
#
_entry.id   AF-A0A954EZY9-F1
#
_cell.length_a   1.000
_cell.length_b   1.000
_cell.length_c   1.000
_cell.angle_alpha   90.00
_cell.angle_beta   90.00
_cell.angle_gamma   90.00
#
_symmetry.space_group_name_H-M   'P 1'
#
loop_
_entity.id
_entity.type
_entity.pdbx_description
1 polymer ?
#
loop_
_entity_poly.entity_id
_entity_poly.type
_entity_poly.pdbx_seq_one_letter_code
_entity_poly.pdbx_strand_id
1 'polypeptide(L)'
;MALPRLKSQEIPLDDPESTNMFRPGPDKPFVATPAAIAMYSQETILACWQVLRTLADEQQGLDYLQVFESDDHDENLWFIEDGAGGAITALLPTDY
;
A
#
# COMPACT_ATOMS: atom_id res chain seq x y z
N MET A 1 7.98 1.60 17.49
CA MET A 1 8.47 0.63 16.50
C MET A 1 8.94 1.40 15.29
N ALA A 2 9.91 0.88 14.54
CA ALA A 2 10.32 1.51 13.28
C ALA A 2 9.20 1.31 12.25
N LEU A 3 9.07 2.25 11.30
CA LEU A 3 8.14 2.07 10.19
C LEU A 3 8.65 0.93 9.29
N PRO A 4 7.77 0.03 8.81
CA PRO A 4 8.12 -0.93 7.77
C PRO A 4 8.77 -0.25 6.57
N ARG A 5 9.69 -0.95 5.89
CA ARG A 5 10.43 -0.44 4.74
C ARG A 5 9.67 -0.76 3.45
N LEU A 6 9.45 0.25 2.61
CA LEU A 6 8.91 0.05 1.27
C LEU A 6 9.94 -0.71 0.40
N LYS A 7 9.51 -1.81 -0.22
CA LYS A 7 10.29 -2.53 -1.22
C LYS A 7 10.22 -1.82 -2.57
N SER A 8 11.19 -2.08 -3.44
CA SER A 8 11.02 -1.79 -4.87
C SER A 8 9.77 -2.51 -5.38
N GLN A 9 8.92 -1.77 -6.09
CA GLN A 9 7.71 -2.31 -6.71
C GLN A 9 8.07 -3.33 -7.82
N GLU A 10 7.10 -4.11 -8.28
CA GLU A 10 7.35 -5.23 -9.22
C GLU A 10 7.78 -4.75 -10.61
N ILE A 11 7.14 -3.69 -11.10
CA ILE A 11 7.44 -3.09 -12.41
C ILE A 11 8.26 -1.78 -12.30
N PRO A 12 8.97 -1.35 -13.35
CA PRO A 12 9.67 -0.07 -13.34
C PRO A 12 8.75 1.14 -13.06
N LEU A 13 9.29 2.20 -12.45
CA LEU A 13 8.54 3.43 -12.16
C LEU A 13 8.12 4.19 -13.42
N ASP A 14 8.85 4.00 -14.53
CA ASP A 14 8.55 4.57 -15.85
C ASP A 14 7.70 3.63 -16.72
N ASP A 15 7.25 2.49 -16.18
CA ASP A 15 6.36 1.58 -16.87
C ASP A 15 4.98 2.23 -17.08
N PRO A 16 4.36 2.09 -18.27
CA PRO A 16 3.01 2.60 -18.54
C PRO A 16 1.92 2.11 -17.58
N GLU A 17 2.12 1.00 -16.87
CA GLU A 17 1.17 0.48 -15.87
C GLU A 17 1.36 1.09 -14.47
N SER A 18 2.49 1.77 -14.21
CA SER A 18 2.76 2.52 -12.97
C SER A 18 1.91 3.80 -12.90
N THR A 19 0.61 3.65 -12.69
CA THR A 19 -0.39 4.74 -12.78
C THR A 19 -1.19 4.96 -11.50
N ASN A 20 -0.99 4.14 -10.47
CA ASN A 20 -1.74 4.18 -9.23
C ASN A 20 -1.24 5.29 -8.29
N MET A 21 -2.17 6.00 -7.66
CA MET A 21 -1.88 7.22 -6.90
C MET A 21 -2.08 7.07 -5.39
N PHE A 22 -2.67 5.96 -4.96
CA PHE A 22 -3.10 5.62 -3.61
C PHE A 22 -3.92 6.74 -2.97
N ARG A 23 -4.81 7.37 -3.74
CA ARG A 23 -5.68 8.48 -3.30
C ARG A 23 -7.10 8.00 -3.02
N PRO A 24 -7.53 7.97 -1.75
CA PRO A 24 -8.90 7.61 -1.42
C PRO A 24 -9.87 8.71 -1.85
N GLY A 25 -11.08 8.30 -2.20
CA GLY A 25 -12.20 9.16 -2.54
C GLY A 25 -13.54 8.49 -2.20
N PRO A 26 -14.67 9.16 -2.45
CA PRO A 26 -15.99 8.61 -2.16
C PRO A 26 -16.25 7.24 -2.81
N ASP A 27 -15.74 7.05 -4.03
CA ASP A 27 -15.91 5.81 -4.81
C ASP A 27 -14.67 4.90 -4.76
N LYS A 28 -13.65 5.28 -3.99
CA LYS A 28 -12.41 4.52 -3.79
C LYS A 28 -11.98 4.63 -2.32
N PRO A 29 -12.62 3.89 -1.41
CA PRO A 29 -12.30 4.00 0.01
C PRO A 29 -10.91 3.45 0.30
N PHE A 30 -10.26 3.96 1.35
CA PHE A 30 -9.10 3.30 1.94
C PHE A 30 -9.54 2.43 3.11
N VAL A 31 -9.28 1.12 3.01
CA VAL A 31 -9.67 0.11 3.99
C VAL A 31 -8.45 -0.73 4.38
N ALA A 32 -8.54 -1.38 5.54
CA ALA A 32 -7.54 -2.34 5.97
C ALA A 32 -8.21 -3.58 6.55
N THR A 33 -7.63 -4.76 6.32
CA THR A 33 -8.15 -5.99 6.90
C THR A 33 -7.96 -5.99 8.42
N PRO A 34 -8.82 -6.68 9.19
CA PRO A 34 -8.63 -6.81 10.63
C PRO A 34 -7.28 -7.44 11.01
N ALA A 35 -6.78 -8.39 10.22
CA ALA A 35 -5.50 -9.05 10.45
C ALA A 35 -4.31 -8.09 10.24
N ALA A 36 -4.32 -7.29 9.17
CA ALA A 36 -3.31 -6.26 8.96
C ALA A 36 -3.31 -5.22 10.08
N ILE A 37 -4.49 -4.77 10.53
CA ILE A 37 -4.61 -3.86 11.68
C ILE A 37 -4.06 -4.49 12.96
N ALA A 38 -4.34 -5.77 13.22
CA ALA A 38 -3.86 -6.46 14.40
C ALA A 38 -2.33 -6.61 14.40
N MET A 39 -1.73 -6.88 13.24
CA MET A 39 -0.29 -7.07 13.10
C MET A 39 0.47 -5.75 13.13
N TYR A 40 0.06 -4.77 12.32
CA TYR A 40 0.82 -3.54 12.10
C TYR A 40 0.32 -2.33 12.88
N SER A 41 -0.90 -2.36 13.43
CA SER A 41 -1.65 -1.21 13.96
C SER A 41 -2.16 -0.24 12.88
N GLN A 42 -3.24 0.48 13.20
CA GLN A 42 -3.80 1.50 12.31
C GLN A 42 -2.83 2.66 12.06
N GLU A 43 -2.05 3.05 13.07
CA GLU A 43 -1.10 4.16 12.96
C GLU A 43 0.01 3.85 11.95
N THR A 44 0.61 2.66 12.03
CA THR A 44 1.62 2.22 11.06
C THR A 44 1.06 2.13 9.65
N ILE A 45 -0.14 1.56 9.49
CA ILE A 45 -0.80 1.45 8.17
C ILE A 45 -1.02 2.85 7.56
N LEU A 46 -1.48 3.81 8.35
CA LEU A 46 -1.66 5.19 7.90
C LEU A 46 -0.33 5.85 7.52
N ALA A 47 0.73 5.63 8.30
CA ALA A 47 2.06 6.15 8.00
C ALA A 47 2.65 5.55 6.71
N CYS A 48 2.52 4.24 6.50
CA CYS A 48 2.92 3.58 5.25
C CYS A 48 2.13 4.13 4.05
N TRP A 49 0.82 4.32 4.19
CA TRP A 49 -0.02 4.91 3.14
C TRP A 49 0.42 6.34 2.78
N GLN A 50 0.82 7.15 3.76
CA GLN A 50 1.37 8.49 3.49
C GLN A 50 2.69 8.44 2.71
N VAL A 51 3.55 7.45 2.96
CA VAL A 51 4.76 7.21 2.17
C VAL A 51 4.40 6.90 0.72
N LEU A 52 3.45 5.98 0.48
CA LEU A 52 3.00 5.63 -0.86
C LEU A 52 2.45 6.84 -1.62
N ARG A 53 1.65 7.66 -0.95
CA ARG A 53 1.11 8.87 -1.57
C ARG A 53 2.17 9.88 -1.97
N THR A 54 3.18 10.07 -1.11
CA THR A 54 4.28 10.98 -1.40
C THR A 54 5.08 10.47 -2.60
N LEU A 55 5.40 9.17 -2.61
CA LEU A 55 6.14 8.57 -3.71
C LEU A 55 5.34 8.59 -5.03
N ALA A 56 4.04 8.29 -4.99
CA ALA A 56 3.20 8.36 -6.18
C ALA A 56 3.12 9.78 -6.75
N ASP A 57 3.09 10.81 -5.89
CA ASP A 57 3.14 12.20 -6.33
C ASP A 57 4.49 12.56 -6.97
N GLU A 58 5.60 12.03 -6.46
CA GLU A 58 6.96 12.25 -7.01
C GLU A 58 7.19 11.51 -8.34
N GLN A 59 6.68 10.29 -8.46
CA GLN A 59 6.92 9.39 -9.60
C GLN A 59 5.81 9.47 -10.65
N GLN A 60 4.74 10.22 -10.38
CA GLN A 60 3.54 10.35 -11.23
C GLN A 60 2.75 9.05 -11.41
N GLY A 61 2.85 8.15 -10.44
CA GLY A 61 2.16 6.87 -10.41
C GLY A 61 3.05 5.75 -9.90
N LEU A 62 2.40 4.68 -9.46
CA LEU A 62 3.03 3.46 -8.95
C LEU A 62 2.32 2.23 -9.50
N ASP A 63 2.98 1.09 -9.36
CA ASP A 63 2.38 -0.22 -9.52
C ASP A 63 1.20 -0.42 -8.55
N TYR A 64 0.22 -1.22 -8.95
CA TYR A 64 -1.02 -1.42 -8.21
C TYR A 64 -0.80 -2.10 -6.86
N LEU A 65 0.24 -2.94 -6.75
CA LEU A 65 0.66 -3.62 -5.53
C LEU A 65 1.94 -2.99 -4.98
N GLN A 66 1.89 -2.55 -3.73
CA GLN A 66 3.04 -2.05 -3.00
C GLN A 66 3.26 -2.87 -1.73
N VAL A 67 4.52 -3.20 -1.45
CA VAL A 67 4.88 -4.12 -0.37
C VAL A 67 5.81 -3.43 0.61
N PHE A 68 5.40 -3.41 1.87
CA PHE A 68 6.23 -3.01 3.00
C PHE A 68 6.72 -4.24 3.76
N GLU A 69 8.03 -4.33 3.98
CA GLU A 69 8.66 -5.38 4.76
C GLU A 69 9.06 -4.88 6.15
N SER A 70 8.96 -5.75 7.14
CA SER A 70 9.36 -5.48 8.52
C SER A 70 10.13 -6.66 9.09
N ASP A 71 11.23 -6.40 9.79
CA ASP A 71 11.98 -7.43 10.52
C ASP A 71 11.23 -7.86 11.81
N ASP A 72 10.21 -7.09 12.22
CA ASP A 72 9.42 -7.32 13.44
C ASP A 72 8.16 -8.19 13.23
N HIS A 73 7.84 -8.53 11.97
CA HIS A 73 6.60 -9.24 11.62
C HIS A 73 6.87 -10.39 10.64
N ASP A 74 6.09 -11.47 10.78
CA ASP A 74 6.24 -12.68 9.96
C ASP A 74 5.69 -12.53 8.54
N GLU A 75 4.88 -11.49 8.29
CA GLU A 75 4.27 -11.22 6.99
C GLU A 75 4.47 -9.76 6.59
N ASN A 76 4.64 -9.53 5.30
CA ASN A 76 4.73 -8.18 4.74
C ASN A 76 3.36 -7.49 4.74
N LEU A 77 3.34 -6.17 4.86
CA LEU A 77 2.13 -5.38 4.69
C LEU A 77 1.96 -5.02 3.22
N TRP A 78 0.87 -5.48 2.60
CA TRP A 78 0.54 -5.17 1.21
C TRP A 78 -0.43 -4.01 1.15
N PHE A 79 -0.28 -3.17 0.13
CA PHE A 79 -1.26 -2.18 -0.30
C PHE A 79 -1.61 -2.45 -1.76
N ILE A 80 -2.90 -2.65 -2.02
CA ILE A 80 -3.44 -2.84 -3.36
C ILE A 80 -4.35 -1.67 -3.68
N GLU A 81 -4.10 -0.95 -4.77
CA GLU A 81 -5.07 -0.04 -5.37
C GLU A 81 -5.79 -0.75 -6.50
N ASP A 82 -7.07 -1.07 -6.27
CA ASP A 82 -7.94 -1.55 -7.33
C ASP A 82 -8.21 -0.44 -8.35
N GLY A 83 -8.56 -0.85 -9.58
CA GLY A 83 -8.95 0.04 -10.66
C GLY A 83 -10.22 0.88 -10.37
N ALA A 84 -10.84 1.40 -11.43
CA ALA A 84 -12.00 2.28 -11.29
C ALA A 84 -13.15 1.60 -10.49
N GLY A 85 -13.60 2.25 -9.42
CA GLY A 85 -14.69 1.78 -8.54
C GLY A 85 -14.28 0.71 -7.52
N GLY A 86 -13.00 0.36 -7.42
CA GLY A 86 -12.48 -0.54 -6.37
C GLY A 86 -11.99 0.21 -5.13
N ALA A 87 -11.27 -0.45 -4.24
CA ALA A 87 -10.74 0.13 -3.01
C ALA A 87 -9.22 0.27 -3.04
N ILE A 88 -8.69 1.06 -2.10
CA ILE A 88 -7.30 0.94 -1.67
C ILE A 88 -7.33 0.05 -0.42
N THR A 89 -6.68 -1.09 -0.47
CA THR A 89 -6.75 -2.09 0.60
C THR A 89 -5.37 -2.35 1.17
N ALA A 90 -5.22 -2.15 2.47
CA ALA A 90 -4.08 -2.65 3.23
C ALA A 90 -4.39 -4.05 3.79
N LEU A 91 -3.59 -5.06 3.48
CA LEU A 91 -3.85 -6.45 3.83
C LEU A 91 -2.56 -7.25 4.04
N LEU A 92 -2.69 -8.42 4.66
CA LEU A 92 -1.63 -9.42 4.69
C LEU A 92 -1.71 -10.32 3.44
N PRO A 93 -0.61 -10.93 2.98
CA PRO A 93 -0.62 -11.88 1.88
C PRO A 93 -1.62 -13.02 2.07
N THR A 94 -1.84 -13.49 3.31
CA THR A 94 -2.80 -14.56 3.60
C THR A 94 -4.27 -14.13 3.50
N ASP A 95 -4.56 -12.83 3.47
CA ASP A 95 -5.92 -12.29 3.32
C ASP A 95 -6.36 -12.21 1.84
N TYR A 96 -5.44 -12.42 0.88
CA TYR A 96 -5.67 -12.38 -0.55
C TYR A 96 -5.99 -13.77 -1.12
#